data_AF-D2NUL0-F1
#
_entry.id   AF-D2NUL0-F1
#
_cell.length_a   1.000
_cell.length_b   1.000
_cell.length_c   1.000
_cell.angle_alpha   90.00
_cell.angle_beta   90.00
_cell.angle_gamma   90.00
#
_symmetry.space_group_name_H-M   'P 1'
#
loop_
_entity.id
_entity.type
_entity.pdbx_description
1 polymer ?
#
loop_
_entity_poly.entity_id
_entity_poly.type
_entity_poly.pdbx_seq_one_letter_code
_entity_poly.pdbx_strand_id
1 'polypeptide(L)'
;MSEWLRFLKRDQQLDVYFFAVPRLSLDIMGYWPGKTGDTWPWRSLIHFAILAIGVATELHAGMCFLDRQQITLALETLCPAGTSAVTLLKMFLMLRFRQDLSIMWNRLRGLLFDPNWERPEQRDIRLKHSAMAARINFWPLSAGFFTCTTYNLKPILIAMILYLQNRYEDFVWFTPFNMTMPKVLLNYPFFPLTYIFIAYTGYVTIFMFGGCDGFYFEFCAHLSALFEVLQAEIESMFRPYTGE
;
A
#
# COMPACT_ATOMS: atom_id res chain seq x y z
N MET A 1 19.75 -12.82 4.17
CA MET A 1 18.51 -12.23 4.69
C MET A 1 18.40 -10.83 4.10
N SER A 2 17.40 -10.59 3.26
CA SER A 2 17.33 -9.49 2.28
C SER A 2 17.59 -8.09 2.87
N GLU A 3 18.43 -7.27 2.20
CA GLU A 3 18.71 -5.87 2.56
C GLU A 3 17.44 -5.02 2.70
N TRP A 4 16.35 -5.43 2.06
CA TRP A 4 15.06 -4.74 2.03
C TRP A 4 14.31 -4.71 3.37
N LEU A 5 14.61 -5.60 4.31
CA LEU A 5 13.92 -5.67 5.61
C LEU A 5 14.74 -5.08 6.76
N ARG A 6 15.81 -4.34 6.46
CA ARG A 6 16.69 -3.74 7.48
C ARG A 6 15.95 -2.76 8.40
N PHE A 7 14.89 -2.10 7.91
CA PHE A 7 14.03 -1.21 8.69
C PHE A 7 13.22 -1.92 9.81
N LEU A 8 13.25 -3.26 9.88
CA LEU A 8 12.66 -4.00 11.02
C LEU A 8 13.62 -4.16 12.19
N LYS A 9 14.93 -3.93 11.98
CA LYS A 9 15.92 -3.96 13.06
C LYS A 9 15.76 -2.73 13.95
N ARG A 10 16.39 -2.72 15.13
CA ARG A 10 16.28 -1.61 16.11
C ARG A 10 17.46 -0.64 16.03
N ASP A 11 18.57 -1.06 15.40
CA ASP A 11 19.85 -0.36 15.41
C ASP A 11 20.30 -0.05 13.97
N GLN A 12 19.55 0.80 13.27
CA GLN A 12 19.88 1.23 11.90
C GLN A 12 19.88 2.75 11.85
N GLN A 13 20.54 3.29 10.83
CA GLN A 13 20.57 4.73 10.60
C GLN A 13 19.18 5.26 10.17
N LEU A 14 18.93 6.54 10.43
CA LEU A 14 17.64 7.20 10.22
C LEU A 14 17.13 7.13 8.76
N ASP A 15 18.07 7.18 7.82
CA ASP A 15 17.85 7.04 6.38
C ASP A 15 17.22 5.70 5.98
N VAL A 16 17.50 4.63 6.73
CA VAL A 16 16.94 3.29 6.50
C VAL A 16 15.45 3.24 6.87
N TYR A 17 15.01 4.03 7.85
CA TYR A 17 13.60 4.07 8.26
C TYR A 17 12.79 5.10 7.47
N PHE A 18 13.43 6.19 7.02
CA PHE A 18 12.76 7.32 6.36
C PHE A 18 12.02 6.90 5.08
N PHE A 19 10.69 6.92 5.17
CA PHE A 19 9.73 6.50 4.16
C PHE A 19 9.95 5.07 3.66
N ALA A 20 10.52 4.15 4.45
CA ALA A 20 10.94 2.84 3.97
C ALA A 20 9.79 2.02 3.33
N VAL A 21 8.68 1.86 4.05
CA VAL A 21 7.51 1.08 3.61
C VAL A 21 6.74 1.78 2.49
N PRO A 22 6.42 3.09 2.61
CA PRO A 22 5.76 3.81 1.54
C PRO A 22 6.60 3.88 0.27
N ARG A 23 7.92 4.07 0.40
CA ARG A 23 8.85 4.11 -0.73
C ARG A 23 8.91 2.80 -1.46
N LEU A 24 9.08 1.69 -0.75
CA LEU A 24 9.04 0.35 -1.35
C LEU A 24 7.75 0.16 -2.15
N SER A 25 6.61 0.43 -1.54
CA SER A 25 5.30 0.18 -2.16
C SER A 25 5.05 1.07 -3.36
N LEU A 26 5.34 2.38 -3.25
CA LEU A 26 5.16 3.33 -4.33
C LEU A 26 6.21 3.18 -5.44
N ASP A 27 7.45 2.76 -5.15
CA ASP A 27 8.47 2.47 -6.17
C ASP A 27 8.10 1.22 -6.99
N ILE A 28 7.53 0.19 -6.36
CA ILE A 28 7.01 -1.00 -7.06
C ILE A 28 5.85 -0.61 -7.98
N MET A 29 4.97 0.28 -7.53
CA MET A 29 3.82 0.74 -8.33
C MET A 29 4.17 1.89 -9.29
N GLY A 30 5.38 2.45 -9.21
CA GLY A 30 5.84 3.57 -10.05
C GLY A 30 5.39 4.97 -9.60
N TYR A 31 4.69 5.09 -8.47
CA TYR A 31 4.11 6.33 -7.95
C TYR A 31 5.05 7.17 -7.08
N TRP A 32 6.28 6.70 -6.84
CA TRP A 32 7.21 7.42 -5.99
C TRP A 32 7.53 8.83 -6.56
N PRO A 33 7.40 9.90 -5.74
CA PRO A 33 7.57 11.27 -6.22
C PRO A 33 9.04 11.69 -6.42
N GLY A 34 10.01 10.93 -5.92
CA GLY A 34 11.43 11.35 -5.88
C GLY A 34 12.28 11.10 -7.13
N LYS A 35 11.71 10.63 -8.25
CA LYS A 35 12.45 10.45 -9.52
C LYS A 35 12.10 11.56 -10.51
N THR A 36 12.89 12.62 -10.50
CA THR A 36 12.72 13.84 -11.30
C THR A 36 13.26 13.70 -12.74
N GLY A 37 12.97 12.58 -13.42
CA GLY A 37 13.54 12.31 -14.74
C GLY A 37 12.73 11.41 -15.67
N ASP A 38 11.67 10.76 -15.18
CA ASP A 38 10.78 10.00 -16.07
C ASP A 38 9.83 10.98 -16.78
N THR A 39 10.05 11.15 -18.08
CA THR A 39 9.20 11.97 -18.95
C THR A 39 7.75 11.46 -18.98
N TRP A 40 7.53 10.14 -18.80
CA TRP A 40 6.21 9.50 -18.83
C TRP A 40 6.09 8.37 -17.78
N PRO A 41 5.11 8.41 -16.84
CA PRO A 41 4.96 7.44 -15.77
C PRO A 41 4.25 6.14 -16.22
N TRP A 42 4.80 5.45 -17.23
CA TRP A 42 4.16 4.29 -17.87
C TRP A 42 3.77 3.18 -16.90
N ARG A 43 4.64 2.86 -15.93
CA ARG A 43 4.37 1.84 -14.91
C ARG A 43 3.13 2.17 -14.07
N SER A 44 3.03 3.41 -13.60
CA SER A 44 1.84 3.88 -12.87
C SER A 44 0.59 3.83 -13.72
N LEU A 45 0.68 4.24 -14.98
CA LEU A 45 -0.46 4.21 -15.91
C LEU A 45 -0.94 2.78 -16.16
N ILE A 46 -0.03 1.80 -16.29
CA ILE A 46 -0.39 0.38 -16.41
C ILE A 46 -1.14 -0.09 -15.16
N HIS A 47 -0.58 0.13 -13.95
CA HIS A 47 -1.25 -0.29 -12.72
C HIS A 47 -2.59 0.42 -12.51
N PHE A 48 -2.69 1.70 -12.90
CA PHE A 48 -3.94 2.44 -12.91
C PHE A 48 -4.98 1.80 -13.83
N ALA A 49 -4.61 1.48 -15.07
CA ALA A 49 -5.51 0.85 -16.03
C ALA A 49 -5.97 -0.54 -15.54
N ILE A 50 -5.05 -1.34 -15.00
CA ILE A 50 -5.36 -2.66 -14.43
C ILE A 50 -6.36 -2.53 -13.29
N LEU A 51 -6.13 -1.64 -12.33
CA LEU A 51 -7.05 -1.44 -11.21
C LEU A 51 -8.38 -0.84 -11.68
N ALA A 52 -8.38 0.07 -12.66
CA ALA A 52 -9.61 0.65 -13.20
C ALA A 52 -10.52 -0.41 -13.86
N ILE A 53 -9.94 -1.31 -14.66
CA ILE A 53 -10.67 -2.47 -15.21
C ILE A 53 -11.18 -3.32 -14.05
N GLY A 54 -10.34 -3.54 -13.04
CA GLY A 54 -10.72 -4.31 -11.86
C GLY A 54 -11.96 -3.74 -11.17
N VAL A 55 -11.90 -2.48 -10.76
CA VAL A 55 -12.99 -1.75 -10.12
C VAL A 55 -14.27 -1.77 -10.96
N ALA A 56 -14.17 -1.53 -12.27
CA ALA A 56 -15.33 -1.52 -13.15
C ALA A 56 -16.03 -2.89 -13.18
N THR A 57 -15.26 -3.97 -13.29
CA THR A 57 -15.78 -5.34 -13.36
C THR A 57 -16.29 -5.86 -12.00
N GLU A 58 -15.69 -5.45 -10.89
CA GLU A 58 -16.15 -5.73 -9.51
C GLU A 58 -17.46 -4.99 -9.21
N LEU A 59 -17.53 -3.69 -9.48
CA LEU A 59 -18.74 -2.88 -9.27
C LEU A 59 -19.90 -3.42 -10.11
N HIS A 60 -19.64 -3.73 -11.38
CA HIS A 60 -20.65 -4.33 -12.23
C HIS A 60 -21.13 -5.69 -11.70
N ALA A 61 -20.23 -6.55 -11.22
CA ALA A 61 -20.59 -7.83 -10.62
C ALA A 61 -21.45 -7.63 -9.35
N GLY A 62 -21.05 -6.72 -8.47
CA GLY A 62 -21.80 -6.38 -7.26
C GLY A 62 -23.21 -5.88 -7.56
N MET A 63 -23.36 -4.99 -8.55
CA MET A 63 -24.67 -4.52 -9.00
C MET A 63 -25.53 -5.65 -9.59
N CYS A 64 -24.94 -6.52 -10.41
CA CYS A 64 -25.64 -7.69 -10.94
C CYS A 64 -26.13 -8.64 -9.84
N PHE A 65 -25.37 -8.84 -8.77
CA PHE A 65 -25.82 -9.65 -7.62
C PHE A 65 -26.92 -8.95 -6.82
N LEU A 66 -26.86 -7.63 -6.70
CA LEU A 66 -27.90 -6.84 -6.06
C LEU A 66 -29.23 -6.95 -6.83
N ASP A 67 -29.18 -6.81 -8.16
CA ASP A 67 -30.34 -6.95 -9.05
C ASP A 67 -30.97 -8.35 -8.96
N ARG A 68 -30.16 -9.38 -8.74
CA ARG A 68 -30.60 -10.77 -8.54
C ARG A 68 -31.03 -11.10 -7.10
N GLN A 69 -31.10 -10.11 -6.21
CA GLN A 69 -31.44 -10.26 -4.80
C GLN A 69 -30.50 -11.19 -4.01
N GLN A 70 -29.25 -11.34 -4.46
CA GLN A 70 -28.21 -12.13 -3.77
C GLN A 70 -27.41 -11.24 -2.81
N ILE A 71 -28.07 -10.81 -1.73
CA ILE A 71 -27.54 -9.77 -0.82
C ILE A 71 -26.17 -10.12 -0.21
N THR A 72 -25.97 -11.36 0.21
CA THR A 72 -24.69 -11.80 0.79
C THR A 72 -23.55 -11.70 -0.22
N LEU A 73 -23.76 -12.19 -1.44
CA LEU A 73 -22.77 -12.17 -2.50
C LEU A 73 -22.52 -10.75 -3.03
N ALA A 74 -23.57 -9.92 -3.07
CA ALA A 74 -23.45 -8.50 -3.38
C ALA A 74 -22.58 -7.78 -2.34
N LEU A 75 -22.79 -8.04 -1.05
CA LEU A 75 -21.99 -7.45 0.03
C LEU A 75 -20.52 -7.89 -0.03
N GLU A 76 -20.29 -9.20 -0.22
CA GLU A 76 -18.94 -9.77 -0.38
C GLU A 76 -18.20 -9.19 -1.60
N THR A 77 -18.92 -8.77 -2.63
CA THR A 77 -18.35 -8.19 -3.85
C THR A 77 -18.17 -6.67 -3.76
N LEU A 78 -19.14 -5.94 -3.21
CA LEU A 78 -19.12 -4.48 -3.14
C LEU A 78 -18.16 -3.93 -2.09
N CYS A 79 -17.92 -4.65 -0.99
CA CYS A 79 -16.96 -4.24 0.04
C CYS A 79 -15.52 -4.10 -0.50
N PRO A 80 -14.93 -5.13 -1.15
CA PRO A 80 -13.64 -4.98 -1.80
C PRO A 80 -13.70 -4.00 -2.97
N ALA A 81 -14.79 -3.96 -3.75
CA ALA A 81 -14.95 -3.00 -4.86
C ALA A 81 -14.84 -1.54 -4.40
N GLY A 82 -15.48 -1.20 -3.28
CA GLY A 82 -15.39 0.14 -2.68
C GLY A 82 -13.96 0.48 -2.25
N THR A 83 -13.25 -0.47 -1.64
CA THR A 83 -11.85 -0.30 -1.26
C THR A 83 -10.95 -0.07 -2.48
N SER A 84 -11.13 -0.86 -3.53
CA SER A 84 -10.42 -0.72 -4.81
C SER A 84 -10.74 0.62 -5.48
N ALA A 85 -12.00 1.08 -5.46
CA ALA A 85 -12.42 2.36 -6.04
C ALA A 85 -11.80 3.57 -5.33
N VAL A 86 -11.79 3.57 -3.99
CA VAL A 86 -11.08 4.59 -3.20
C VAL A 86 -9.59 4.57 -3.49
N THR A 87 -9.01 3.38 -3.67
CA THR A 87 -7.59 3.23 -4.02
C THR A 87 -7.29 3.78 -5.41
N LEU A 88 -8.17 3.58 -6.38
CA LEU A 88 -8.06 4.16 -7.71
C LEU A 88 -8.08 5.70 -7.67
N LEU A 89 -8.95 6.28 -6.83
CA LEU A 89 -8.94 7.72 -6.58
C LEU A 89 -7.60 8.18 -5.97
N LYS A 90 -7.07 7.46 -4.98
CA LYS A 90 -5.75 7.75 -4.39
C LYS A 90 -4.64 7.70 -5.44
N MET A 91 -4.65 6.70 -6.32
CA MET A 91 -3.70 6.60 -7.43
C MET A 91 -3.79 7.82 -8.36
N PHE A 92 -5.00 8.24 -8.72
CA PHE A 92 -5.20 9.44 -9.54
C PHE A 92 -4.61 10.69 -8.85
N LEU A 93 -4.90 10.89 -7.56
CA LEU A 93 -4.39 12.04 -6.80
C LEU A 93 -2.86 12.01 -6.68
N MET A 94 -2.26 10.85 -6.43
CA MET A 94 -0.80 10.68 -6.38
C MET A 94 -0.13 11.06 -7.70
N LEU A 95 -0.74 10.75 -8.84
CA LEU A 95 -0.23 11.18 -10.15
C LEU A 95 -0.44 12.68 -10.37
N ARG A 96 -1.63 13.19 -10.05
CA ARG A 96 -2.00 14.60 -10.27
C ARG A 96 -1.14 15.58 -9.47
N PHE A 97 -0.81 15.21 -8.24
CA PHE A 97 -0.05 16.03 -7.28
C PHE A 97 1.39 15.54 -7.08
N ARG A 98 1.93 14.73 -8.01
CA ARG A 98 3.26 14.12 -7.88
C ARG A 98 4.38 15.14 -7.65
N GLN A 99 4.31 16.29 -8.32
CA GLN A 99 5.29 17.37 -8.18
C GLN A 99 5.23 18.00 -6.78
N ASP A 100 4.03 18.33 -6.31
CA ASP A 100 3.81 18.90 -4.97
C ASP A 100 4.28 17.94 -3.88
N LEU A 101 3.98 16.64 -4.02
CA LEU A 101 4.45 15.59 -3.13
C LEU A 101 5.98 15.49 -3.12
N SER A 102 6.62 15.65 -4.27
CA SER A 102 8.09 15.65 -4.39
C SER A 102 8.71 16.85 -3.67
N ILE A 103 8.14 18.05 -3.88
CA ILE A 103 8.58 19.28 -3.20
C ILE A 103 8.41 19.13 -1.69
N MET A 104 7.25 18.65 -1.24
CA MET A 104 6.95 18.44 0.17
C MET A 104 7.91 17.43 0.82
N TRP A 105 8.16 16.31 0.15
CA TRP A 105 9.08 15.28 0.62
C TRP A 105 10.53 15.80 0.70
N ASN A 106 10.99 16.55 -0.31
CA ASN A 106 12.32 17.16 -0.30
C ASN A 106 12.47 18.19 0.82
N ARG A 107 11.45 19.01 1.07
CA ARG A 107 11.43 19.95 2.21
C ARG A 107 11.50 19.22 3.55
N LEU A 108 10.68 18.20 3.73
CA LEU A 108 10.68 17.41 4.96
C LEU A 108 12.03 16.73 5.21
N ARG A 109 12.64 16.17 4.15
CA ARG A 109 14.00 15.63 4.21
C ARG A 109 15.02 16.71 4.62
N GLY A 110 14.94 17.90 4.01
CA GLY A 110 15.81 19.02 4.35
C GLY A 110 15.72 19.39 5.84
N LEU A 111 14.52 19.42 6.41
CA LEU A 111 14.29 19.75 7.82
C LEU A 111 14.76 18.65 8.78
N LEU A 112 14.58 17.37 8.44
CA LEU A 112 14.94 16.25 9.32
C LEU A 112 16.43 15.90 9.32
N PHE A 113 17.09 16.11 8.19
CA PHE A 113 18.49 15.75 7.98
C PHE A 113 19.41 16.98 7.94
N ASP A 114 18.95 18.14 8.43
CA ASP A 114 19.78 19.34 8.52
C ASP A 114 21.00 19.08 9.44
N PRO A 115 22.23 19.20 8.92
CA PRO A 115 23.45 18.89 9.67
C PRO A 115 23.69 19.84 10.86
N ASN A 116 23.00 20.98 10.94
CA ASN A 116 23.15 21.90 12.07
C ASN A 116 22.52 21.36 13.37
N TRP A 117 21.71 20.30 13.28
CA TRP A 117 20.97 19.69 14.40
C TRP A 117 21.74 18.48 14.97
N GLU A 118 22.95 18.72 15.51
CA GLU A 118 23.86 17.66 16.00
C GLU A 118 23.56 17.18 17.43
N ARG A 119 22.52 17.70 18.11
CA ARG A 119 22.24 17.28 19.49
C ARG A 119 21.77 15.82 19.53
N PRO A 120 22.36 14.96 20.38
CA PRO A 120 22.04 13.54 20.43
C PRO A 120 20.58 13.26 20.81
N GLU A 121 19.97 14.10 21.66
CA GLU A 121 18.56 13.99 22.07
C GLU A 121 17.60 14.17 20.87
N GLN A 122 17.87 15.14 20.00
CA GLN A 122 17.04 15.42 18.83
C GLN A 122 17.13 14.29 17.80
N ARG A 123 18.32 13.67 17.67
CA ARG A 123 18.52 12.51 16.82
C ARG A 123 17.72 11.30 17.31
N ASP A 124 17.66 11.08 18.62
CA ASP A 124 16.88 9.97 19.21
C ASP A 124 15.38 10.14 18.96
N ILE A 125 14.84 11.36 19.16
CA ILE A 125 13.44 11.68 18.88
C ILE A 125 13.09 11.35 17.42
N ARG A 126 13.90 11.84 16.46
CA ARG A 126 13.68 11.57 15.02
C ARG A 126 13.71 10.08 14.71
N LEU A 127 14.69 9.34 15.26
CA LEU A 127 14.85 7.92 15.02
C LEU A 127 13.70 7.10 15.60
N LYS A 128 13.24 7.44 16.81
CA LYS A 128 12.11 6.80 17.47
C LYS A 128 10.83 6.94 16.65
N HIS A 129 10.49 8.15 16.20
CA HIS A 129 9.30 8.40 15.38
C HIS A 129 9.39 7.72 14.01
N SER A 130 10.56 7.76 13.37
CA SER A 130 10.77 7.10 12.07
C SER A 130 10.64 5.58 12.17
N ALA A 131 11.23 4.96 13.20
CA ALA A 131 11.15 3.52 13.42
C ALA A 131 9.73 3.08 13.80
N MET A 132 9.03 3.87 14.61
CA MET A 132 7.63 3.65 14.93
C MET A 132 6.75 3.71 13.68
N ALA A 133 6.93 4.75 12.85
CA ALA A 133 6.17 4.93 11.62
C ALA A 133 6.38 3.77 10.65
N ALA A 134 7.63 3.38 10.40
CA ALA A 134 7.95 2.25 9.52
C ALA A 134 7.32 0.94 10.01
N ARG A 135 7.31 0.67 11.32
CA ARG A 135 6.73 -0.56 11.89
C ARG A 135 5.21 -0.56 11.84
N ILE A 136 4.58 0.56 12.19
CA ILE A 136 3.12 0.69 12.12
C ILE A 136 2.67 0.55 10.66
N ASN A 137 3.37 1.13 9.70
CA ASN A 137 3.03 0.99 8.28
C ASN A 137 3.27 -0.42 7.73
N PHE A 138 4.30 -1.12 8.23
CA PHE A 138 4.60 -2.48 7.78
C PHE A 138 3.51 -3.48 8.15
N TRP A 139 2.81 -3.27 9.28
CA TRP A 139 1.86 -4.25 9.79
C TRP A 139 0.60 -4.36 8.90
N PRO A 140 -0.11 -3.26 8.56
CA PRO A 140 -1.23 -3.30 7.61
C PRO A 140 -0.82 -3.80 6.22
N LEU A 141 0.37 -3.45 5.73
CA LEU A 141 0.87 -3.94 4.44
C LEU A 141 1.03 -5.47 4.47
N SER A 142 1.64 -6.00 5.52
CA SER A 142 1.85 -7.44 5.66
C SER A 142 0.52 -8.17 5.84
N ALA A 143 -0.35 -7.67 6.71
CA ALA A 143 -1.68 -8.23 6.92
C ALA A 143 -2.48 -8.26 5.61
N GLY A 144 -2.51 -7.15 4.87
CA GLY A 144 -3.17 -7.09 3.55
C GLY A 144 -2.58 -8.10 2.56
N PHE A 145 -1.24 -8.19 2.48
CA PHE A 145 -0.57 -9.16 1.62
C PHE A 145 -0.92 -10.61 1.95
N PHE A 146 -0.93 -10.98 3.24
CA PHE A 146 -1.35 -12.31 3.68
C PHE A 146 -2.81 -12.57 3.37
N THR A 147 -3.71 -11.63 3.68
CA THR A 147 -5.14 -11.75 3.40
C THR A 147 -5.39 -11.98 1.91
N CYS A 148 -4.83 -11.16 1.02
CA CYS A 148 -5.01 -11.36 -0.43
C CYS A 148 -4.41 -12.68 -0.92
N THR A 149 -3.25 -13.07 -0.40
CA THR A 149 -2.66 -14.37 -0.72
C THR A 149 -3.57 -15.52 -0.30
N THR A 150 -4.22 -15.44 0.88
CA THR A 150 -5.21 -16.42 1.32
C THR A 150 -6.45 -16.46 0.43
N TYR A 151 -6.98 -15.30 0.01
CA TYR A 151 -8.11 -15.24 -0.94
C TYR A 151 -7.76 -15.86 -2.29
N ASN A 152 -6.53 -15.65 -2.76
CA ASN A 152 -6.03 -16.32 -3.96
C ASN A 152 -5.86 -17.83 -3.74
N LEU A 153 -5.29 -18.27 -2.62
CA LEU A 153 -5.08 -19.70 -2.39
C LEU A 153 -6.39 -20.49 -2.18
N LYS A 154 -7.43 -19.88 -1.61
CA LYS A 154 -8.72 -20.53 -1.31
C LYS A 154 -9.29 -21.35 -2.49
N PRO A 155 -9.55 -20.79 -3.69
CA PRO A 155 -10.08 -21.56 -4.82
C PRO A 155 -9.13 -22.67 -5.29
N ILE A 156 -7.81 -22.46 -5.22
CA ILE A 156 -6.81 -23.46 -5.60
C ILE A 156 -6.81 -24.64 -4.61
N LEU A 157 -6.91 -24.36 -3.32
CA LEU A 157 -6.99 -25.38 -2.28
C LEU A 157 -8.29 -26.19 -2.38
N ILE A 158 -9.43 -25.54 -2.64
CA ILE A 158 -10.71 -26.21 -2.87
C ILE A 158 -10.59 -27.16 -4.09
N ALA A 159 -10.05 -26.66 -5.21
CA ALA A 159 -9.78 -27.46 -6.39
C ALA A 159 -8.86 -28.65 -6.10
N MET A 160 -7.79 -28.45 -5.34
CA MET A 160 -6.85 -29.51 -4.96
C MET A 160 -7.53 -30.58 -4.10
N ILE A 161 -8.37 -30.19 -3.14
CA ILE A 161 -9.10 -31.13 -2.28
C ILE A 161 -10.10 -31.95 -3.12
N LEU A 162 -10.86 -31.32 -4.02
CA LEU A 162 -11.80 -32.02 -4.90
C LEU A 162 -11.09 -33.01 -5.84
N TYR A 163 -9.91 -32.61 -6.35
CA TYR A 163 -9.05 -33.49 -7.14
C TYR A 163 -8.61 -34.72 -6.33
N LEU A 164 -8.13 -34.52 -5.10
CA LEU A 164 -7.71 -35.62 -4.22
C LEU A 164 -8.87 -36.55 -3.81
N GLN A 165 -10.09 -36.02 -3.75
CA GLN A 165 -11.31 -36.78 -3.44
C GLN A 165 -11.92 -37.49 -4.67
N ASN A 166 -11.28 -37.40 -5.86
CA ASN A 166 -11.80 -37.90 -7.13
C ASN A 166 -13.20 -37.36 -7.51
N ARG A 167 -13.58 -36.17 -7.00
CA ARG A 167 -14.86 -35.51 -7.29
C ARG A 167 -14.71 -34.54 -8.46
N TYR A 168 -14.29 -35.06 -9.60
CA TYR A 168 -14.00 -34.25 -10.79
C TYR A 168 -15.23 -33.55 -11.38
N GLU A 169 -16.44 -34.07 -11.13
CA GLU A 169 -17.69 -33.49 -11.65
C GLU A 169 -18.12 -32.21 -10.91
N ASP A 170 -17.60 -31.96 -9.71
CA ASP A 170 -17.89 -30.76 -8.91
C ASP A 170 -16.88 -29.62 -9.16
N PHE A 171 -16.01 -29.77 -10.16
CA PHE A 171 -14.91 -28.84 -10.41
C PHE A 171 -15.40 -27.52 -11.05
N VAL A 172 -15.80 -26.57 -10.20
CA VAL A 172 -16.13 -25.21 -10.62
C VAL A 172 -14.90 -24.33 -10.46
N TRP A 173 -14.41 -23.79 -11.57
CA TRP A 173 -13.30 -22.84 -11.59
C TRP A 173 -13.72 -21.50 -10.97
N PHE A 174 -13.48 -21.34 -9.67
CA PHE A 174 -13.75 -20.10 -8.96
C PHE A 174 -12.63 -19.08 -9.16
N THR A 175 -13.00 -17.84 -9.49
CA THR A 175 -12.07 -16.71 -9.46
C THR A 175 -11.83 -16.27 -8.00
N PRO A 176 -10.69 -15.66 -7.67
CA PRO A 176 -10.38 -15.30 -6.29
C PRO A 176 -11.20 -14.09 -5.81
N PHE A 177 -11.62 -13.23 -6.73
CA PHE A 177 -12.57 -12.15 -6.50
C PHE A 177 -13.73 -12.25 -7.50
N ASN A 178 -14.89 -11.74 -7.09
CA ASN A 178 -16.09 -11.73 -7.91
C ASN A 178 -16.03 -10.58 -8.92
N MET A 179 -15.74 -10.90 -10.17
CA MET A 179 -15.57 -9.93 -11.25
C MET A 179 -16.33 -10.36 -12.48
N THR A 180 -17.00 -9.42 -13.14
CA THR A 180 -17.68 -9.71 -14.40
C THR A 180 -16.63 -9.85 -15.50
N MET A 181 -16.46 -11.06 -16.02
CA MET A 181 -15.54 -11.34 -17.13
C MET A 181 -16.28 -11.97 -18.32
N PRO A 182 -15.86 -11.69 -19.56
CA PRO A 182 -16.33 -12.40 -20.75
C PRO A 182 -16.19 -13.91 -20.58
N LYS A 183 -17.21 -14.68 -21.00
CA LYS A 183 -17.21 -16.15 -20.86
C LYS A 183 -15.99 -16.83 -21.49
N VAL A 184 -15.47 -16.28 -22.58
CA VAL A 184 -14.27 -16.81 -23.28
C VAL A 184 -13.04 -16.76 -22.36
N LEU A 185 -12.93 -15.73 -21.52
CA LEU A 185 -11.80 -15.55 -20.59
C LEU A 185 -11.92 -16.41 -19.33
N LEU A 186 -13.12 -16.89 -19.02
CA LEU A 186 -13.38 -17.79 -17.88
C LEU A 186 -13.27 -19.28 -18.25
N ASN A 187 -13.00 -19.59 -19.52
CA ASN A 187 -12.85 -20.96 -20.00
C ASN A 187 -11.38 -21.27 -20.36
N TYR A 188 -11.05 -22.57 -20.45
CA TYR A 188 -9.78 -23.01 -21.00
C TYR A 188 -9.63 -22.53 -22.47
N PRO A 189 -8.45 -22.04 -22.90
CA PRO A 189 -7.17 -21.98 -22.21
C PRO A 189 -6.87 -20.66 -21.47
N PHE A 190 -7.77 -19.68 -21.52
CA PHE A 190 -7.51 -18.32 -21.01
C PHE A 190 -7.70 -18.17 -19.50
N PHE A 191 -8.40 -19.09 -18.85
CA PHE A 191 -8.70 -19.04 -17.42
C PHE A 191 -7.50 -18.73 -16.52
N PRO A 192 -6.30 -19.35 -16.68
CA PRO A 192 -5.15 -19.04 -15.81
C PRO A 192 -4.68 -17.58 -15.93
N LEU A 193 -4.75 -16.99 -17.13
CA LEU A 193 -4.35 -15.59 -17.33
C LEU A 193 -5.36 -14.64 -16.67
N THR A 194 -6.66 -14.92 -16.83
CA THR A 194 -7.73 -14.18 -16.17
C THR A 194 -7.61 -14.29 -14.65
N TYR A 195 -7.29 -15.48 -14.15
CA TYR A 195 -7.06 -15.72 -12.74
C TYR A 195 -5.89 -14.89 -12.20
N ILE A 196 -4.74 -14.89 -12.88
CA ILE A 196 -3.57 -14.08 -12.52
C ILE A 196 -3.92 -12.59 -12.56
N PHE A 197 -4.64 -12.14 -13.57
CA PHE A 197 -5.08 -10.74 -13.69
C PHE A 197 -5.93 -10.32 -12.49
N ILE A 198 -6.94 -11.12 -12.13
CA ILE A 198 -7.82 -10.87 -10.99
C ILE A 198 -7.05 -10.93 -9.66
N ALA A 199 -6.14 -11.89 -9.49
CA ALA A 199 -5.28 -11.94 -8.30
C ALA A 199 -4.40 -10.69 -8.19
N TYR A 200 -3.90 -10.21 -9.34
CA TYR A 200 -3.00 -9.07 -9.42
C TYR A 200 -3.67 -7.73 -9.08
N THR A 201 -4.94 -7.53 -9.44
CA THR A 201 -5.68 -6.31 -9.04
C THR A 201 -5.72 -6.16 -7.52
N GLY A 202 -5.90 -7.27 -6.78
CA GLY A 202 -5.85 -7.28 -5.32
C GLY A 202 -4.50 -6.83 -4.76
N TYR A 203 -3.39 -7.29 -5.34
CA TYR A 203 -2.05 -6.85 -4.93
C TYR A 203 -1.81 -5.37 -5.24
N VAL A 204 -2.26 -4.85 -6.39
CA VAL A 204 -2.18 -3.41 -6.71
C VAL A 204 -2.87 -2.60 -5.62
N THR A 205 -4.07 -2.99 -5.20
CA THR A 205 -4.80 -2.33 -4.10
C THR A 205 -3.99 -2.31 -2.81
N ILE A 206 -3.36 -3.42 -2.43
CA ILE A 206 -2.57 -3.53 -1.18
C ILE A 206 -1.32 -2.67 -1.22
N PHE A 207 -0.56 -2.71 -2.31
CA PHE A 207 0.65 -1.89 -2.44
C PHE A 207 0.30 -0.41 -2.49
N MET A 208 -0.79 -0.02 -3.15
CA MET A 208 -1.22 1.38 -3.16
C MET A 208 -1.77 1.84 -1.81
N PHE A 209 -2.44 0.96 -1.05
CA PHE A 209 -2.83 1.22 0.34
C PHE A 209 -1.60 1.45 1.22
N GLY A 210 -0.65 0.49 1.27
CA GLY A 210 0.57 0.63 2.07
C GLY A 210 1.50 1.77 1.61
N GLY A 211 1.42 2.12 0.33
CA GLY A 211 2.10 3.26 -0.27
C GLY A 211 1.50 4.60 0.13
N CYS A 212 0.25 4.87 -0.26
CA CYS A 212 -0.42 6.16 -0.05
C CYS A 212 -0.70 6.44 1.42
N ASP A 213 -1.33 5.47 2.11
CA ASP A 213 -1.79 5.68 3.49
C ASP A 213 -0.58 5.66 4.42
N GLY A 214 0.37 4.78 4.14
CA GLY A 214 1.67 4.78 4.82
C GLY A 214 2.44 6.07 4.61
N PHE A 215 2.45 6.63 3.38
CA PHE A 215 3.11 7.91 3.10
C PHE A 215 2.50 9.04 3.92
N TYR A 216 1.17 9.13 3.98
CA TYR A 216 0.49 10.14 4.79
C TYR A 216 0.77 9.98 6.28
N PHE A 217 0.65 8.76 6.81
CA PHE A 217 0.91 8.47 8.22
C PHE A 217 2.35 8.83 8.60
N GLU A 218 3.31 8.44 7.77
CA GLU A 218 4.71 8.70 8.02
C GLU A 218 5.05 10.19 7.92
N PHE A 219 4.43 10.91 6.98
CA PHE A 219 4.52 12.36 6.91
C PHE A 219 4.06 13.03 8.21
N CYS A 220 2.92 12.62 8.76
CA CYS A 220 2.41 13.13 10.04
C CYS A 220 3.35 12.78 11.21
N ALA A 221 3.88 11.55 11.25
CA ALA A 221 4.82 11.13 12.30
C ALA A 221 6.11 11.96 12.27
N HIS A 222 6.64 12.24 11.08
CA HIS A 222 7.83 13.07 10.90
C HIS A 222 7.59 14.54 11.27
N LEU A 223 6.43 15.10 10.92
CA LEU A 223 6.05 16.45 11.37
C LEU A 223 5.92 16.51 12.90
N SER A 224 5.31 15.51 13.52
CA SER A 224 5.24 15.38 14.98
C SER A 224 6.63 15.37 15.61
N ALA A 225 7.57 14.62 15.02
CA ALA A 225 8.96 14.59 15.47
C ALA A 225 9.65 15.97 15.38
N LEU A 226 9.40 16.73 14.32
CA LEU A 226 9.94 18.09 14.18
C LEU A 226 9.38 19.05 15.23
N PHE A 227 8.09 18.97 15.56
CA PHE A 227 7.50 19.77 16.62
C PHE A 227 8.04 19.39 18.01
N GLU A 228 8.23 18.10 18.29
CA GLU A 228 8.82 17.64 19.54
C GLU A 228 10.29 18.08 19.67
N VAL A 229 11.04 18.05 18.58
CA VAL A 229 12.40 18.61 18.52
C VAL A 229 12.40 20.11 18.80
N LEU A 230 11.48 20.87 18.18
CA LEU A 230 11.35 22.32 18.42
C LEU A 230 10.99 22.62 19.88
N GLN A 231 10.09 21.85 20.48
CA GLN A 231 9.73 21.98 21.89
C GLN A 231 10.96 21.76 22.79
N ALA A 232 11.73 20.71 22.53
CA ALA A 232 12.95 20.42 23.28
C ALA A 232 13.99 21.55 23.17
N GLU A 233 14.09 22.20 22.00
CA GLU A 233 14.94 23.38 21.85
C GLU A 233 14.47 24.57 22.67
N ILE A 234 13.18 24.87 22.61
CA ILE A 234 12.57 25.95 23.40
C ILE A 234 12.83 25.71 24.89
N GLU A 235 12.56 24.51 25.41
CA GLU A 235 12.83 24.16 26.80
C GLU A 235 14.32 24.30 27.15
N SER A 236 15.23 23.90 26.25
CA SER A 236 16.67 24.05 26.48
C SER A 236 17.14 25.50 26.60
N MET A 237 16.48 26.42 25.90
CA MET A 237 16.77 27.86 25.98
C MET A 237 16.34 28.48 27.32
N PHE A 238 15.34 27.90 27.99
CA PHE A 238 14.84 28.40 29.28
C PHE A 238 15.49 27.74 30.51
N ARG A 239 16.18 26.61 30.35
CA ARG A 239 16.97 25.97 31.43
C ARG A 239 18.08 26.83 32.09
N PRO A 240 18.65 27.90 31.49
CA PRO A 240 19.59 28.77 32.18
C PRO A 240 18.96 29.65 33.28
N TYR A 241 17.63 29.79 33.35
CA TYR A 241 16.97 30.75 34.25
C TYR A 241 16.52 30.17 35.61
N THR A 242 16.80 28.91 35.90
CA THR A 242 16.48 28.26 37.20
C THR A 242 17.65 28.26 38.18
N GLY A 243 18.58 29.20 38.03
CA GLY A 243 19.81 29.30 38.84
C GLY A 243 20.10 30.73 39.28
N GLU A 244 19.12 31.42 39.86
CA GLU A 244 19.29 32.47 40.88
C GLU A 244 18.19 32.33 41.93
#